data_AF-A0A075V1K4-F1
#
_entry.id   AF-A0A075V1K4-F1
#
_cell.length_a   1.000
_cell.length_b   1.000
_cell.length_c   1.000
_cell.angle_alpha   90.00
_cell.angle_beta   90.00
_cell.angle_gamma   90.00
#
_symmetry.space_group_name_H-M   'P 1'
#
loop_
_entity.id
_entity.type
_entity.pdbx_description
1 polymer ?
#
loop_
_entity_poly.entity_id
_entity_poly.type
_entity_poly.pdbx_seq_one_letter_code
_entity_poly.pdbx_strand_id
1 'polypeptide(L)'
;MPTYSEYWVDYSARKISGAAMAAARIGPNGERCTGTIRYIDAPHLLSTKHTNKSEYDDLIAHGLKVRLVHQGNTKDADSGFHGGVSRARRAKAGADHLGYTGVIFFTNDRTTLPDPAAWRAYLDGAASVLGRERVGAYGFANALNAAVGHASAFWQAGRESDLVPHTNVYQWNNGRVYISGTECDLNKVIRDYVPGGSSAPSTPTTTQEDEDDEVSYYPKELPVSMNESGVTLPWDGRAAVLNVASTGTVVFVGKPLNWGPRGGTGGGDTTVPGVNPSRVEVNQPGQYHIPAGTTRIYYRWSCATPHFVWVKAT
;
A
#
# COMPACT_ATOMS: atom_id res chain seq x y z
N MET A 1 30.95 9.10 -14.46
CA MET A 1 30.13 9.18 -13.23
C MET A 1 28.74 9.59 -13.62
N PRO A 2 27.67 9.00 -13.07
CA PRO A 2 26.31 9.45 -13.33
C PRO A 2 26.17 10.91 -12.91
N THR A 3 25.39 11.69 -13.66
CA THR A 3 24.94 13.01 -13.21
C THR A 3 23.65 12.81 -12.42
N TYR A 4 23.58 13.39 -11.23
CA TYR A 4 22.39 13.33 -10.39
C TYR A 4 21.60 14.63 -10.54
N SER A 5 20.33 14.52 -10.91
CA SER A 5 19.46 15.68 -11.10
C SER A 5 18.82 16.15 -9.80
N GLU A 6 18.56 15.21 -8.88
CA GLU A 6 17.77 15.44 -7.67
C GLU A 6 18.24 14.54 -6.53
N TYR A 7 17.94 14.97 -5.31
CA TYR A 7 18.17 14.22 -4.08
C TYR A 7 16.86 14.02 -3.34
N TRP A 8 16.53 12.75 -3.11
CA TRP A 8 15.34 12.30 -2.43
C TRP A 8 15.73 11.53 -1.16
N VAL A 9 14.74 11.23 -0.32
CA VAL A 9 14.89 10.34 0.83
C VAL A 9 13.90 9.19 0.80
N ASP A 10 14.23 8.10 1.48
CA ASP A 10 13.22 7.18 2.00
C ASP A 10 13.46 6.99 3.51
N TYR A 11 12.39 6.70 4.24
CA TYR A 11 12.43 6.64 5.70
C TYR A 11 11.31 5.78 6.27
N SER A 12 11.56 5.17 7.43
CA SER A 12 10.57 4.32 8.10
C SER A 12 10.44 4.58 9.60
N ALA A 13 11.34 5.34 10.21
CA ALA A 13 11.39 5.51 11.67
C ALA A 13 10.31 6.47 12.20
N ARG A 14 10.01 7.55 11.47
CA ARG A 14 9.02 8.57 11.83
C ARG A 14 8.58 9.34 10.60
N LYS A 15 7.37 9.91 10.61
CA LYS A 15 6.92 10.86 9.59
C LYS A 15 7.66 12.18 9.68
N ILE A 16 7.93 12.78 8.52
CA ILE A 16 8.59 14.07 8.35
C ILE A 16 7.61 14.97 7.61
N SER A 17 7.42 16.21 8.06
CA SER A 17 6.55 17.15 7.35
C SER A 17 7.16 17.59 6.02
N GLY A 18 6.31 17.91 5.04
CA GLY A 18 6.69 18.45 3.75
C GLY A 18 7.53 19.72 3.89
N ALA A 19 7.16 20.62 4.80
CA ALA A 19 7.94 21.83 5.09
C ALA A 19 9.38 21.53 5.52
N ALA A 20 9.55 20.60 6.48
CA ALA A 20 10.86 20.22 6.98
C ALA A 20 11.71 19.57 5.89
N MET A 21 11.09 18.71 5.07
CA MET A 21 11.76 18.02 3.98
C MET A 21 12.17 18.99 2.87
N ALA A 22 11.29 19.87 2.40
CA ALA A 22 11.63 20.87 1.38
C ALA A 22 12.72 21.87 1.82
N ALA A 23 12.81 22.12 3.13
CA ALA A 23 13.86 22.95 3.71
C ALA A 23 15.22 22.24 3.81
N ALA A 24 15.23 20.90 3.88
CA ALA A 24 16.42 20.10 4.14
C ALA A 24 17.43 20.17 2.99
N ARG A 25 18.72 20.17 3.35
CA ARG A 25 19.86 20.11 2.43
C ARG A 25 20.57 18.78 2.66
N ILE A 26 20.37 17.84 1.75
CA ILE A 26 20.80 16.44 1.91
C ILE A 26 21.80 16.00 0.84
N GLY A 27 21.97 16.79 -0.23
CA GLY A 27 22.98 16.53 -1.23
C GLY A 27 24.40 16.81 -0.70
N PRO A 28 25.43 16.18 -1.30
CA PRO A 28 26.82 16.29 -0.87
C PRO A 28 27.37 17.73 -0.90
N ASN A 29 26.76 18.63 -1.68
CA ASN A 29 27.13 20.05 -1.77
C ASN A 29 26.06 20.97 -1.16
N GLY A 30 25.15 20.43 -0.34
CA GLY A 30 24.07 21.19 0.28
C GLY A 30 22.84 21.41 -0.62
N GLU A 31 22.68 20.56 -1.64
CA GLU A 31 21.49 20.55 -2.49
C GLU A 31 20.24 20.17 -1.68
N ARG A 32 19.10 20.76 -2.05
CA ARG A 32 17.83 20.56 -1.35
C ARG A 32 17.27 19.15 -1.58
N CYS A 33 16.54 18.64 -0.59
CA CYS A 33 15.64 17.51 -0.80
C CYS A 33 14.47 17.97 -1.70
N THR A 34 14.19 17.18 -2.73
CA THR A 34 13.18 17.50 -3.76
C THR A 34 12.11 16.42 -3.90
N GLY A 35 12.24 15.32 -3.16
CA GLY A 35 11.29 14.23 -3.22
C GLY A 35 11.56 13.12 -2.21
N THR A 36 10.67 12.14 -2.22
CA THR A 36 10.74 11.00 -1.32
C THR A 36 10.13 9.74 -1.94
N ILE A 37 10.65 8.58 -1.54
CA ILE A 37 10.05 7.29 -1.79
C ILE A 37 9.44 6.80 -0.48
N ARG A 38 8.13 6.61 -0.44
CA ARG A 38 7.39 6.32 0.78
C ARG A 38 6.74 4.96 0.78
N TYR A 39 6.70 4.32 1.94
CA TYR A 39 6.14 2.97 2.05
C TYR A 39 4.61 3.01 1.98
N ILE A 40 4.05 2.14 1.15
CA ILE A 40 2.63 1.85 1.10
C ILE A 40 2.36 0.46 1.70
N ASP A 41 1.16 0.24 2.22
CA ASP A 41 0.71 -1.07 2.72
C ASP A 41 1.47 -1.62 3.96
N ALA A 42 1.92 -0.74 4.85
CA ALA A 42 2.33 -1.10 6.22
C ALA A 42 1.33 -0.65 7.32
N PRO A 43 0.02 -1.01 7.26
CA PRO A 43 -1.02 -0.41 8.11
C PRO A 43 -0.86 -0.64 9.63
N HIS A 44 0.03 -1.54 10.04
CA HIS A 44 0.40 -1.72 11.45
C HIS A 44 1.43 -0.67 11.95
N LEU A 45 1.94 0.20 11.06
CA LEU A 45 2.97 1.21 11.31
C LEU A 45 2.51 2.60 10.83
N LEU A 46 1.27 2.99 11.15
CA LEU A 46 0.65 4.25 10.68
C LEU A 46 1.33 5.51 11.15
N SER A 47 1.93 5.48 12.34
CA SER A 47 2.63 6.62 12.92
C SER A 47 4.05 6.80 12.35
N THR A 48 4.55 5.82 11.57
CA THR A 48 5.94 5.79 11.13
C THR A 48 6.07 5.43 9.65
N LYS A 49 6.04 4.14 9.31
CA LYS A 49 6.40 3.62 7.99
C LYS A 49 5.31 3.90 6.95
N HIS A 50 4.04 3.68 7.29
CA HIS A 50 2.94 3.77 6.32
C HIS A 50 2.56 5.21 5.97
N THR A 51 2.54 5.48 4.67
CA THR A 51 2.07 6.74 4.10
C THR A 51 0.55 6.81 4.21
N ASN A 52 0.03 7.83 4.89
CA ASN A 52 -1.40 8.13 4.91
C ASN A 52 -1.70 9.36 4.03
N LYS A 53 -3.00 9.63 3.82
CA LYS A 53 -3.44 10.73 2.96
C LYS A 53 -2.90 12.09 3.41
N SER A 54 -2.95 12.37 4.70
CA SER A 54 -2.43 13.62 5.28
C SER A 54 -0.92 13.81 5.02
N GLU A 55 -0.09 12.78 5.22
CA GLU A 55 1.35 12.86 4.91
C GLU A 55 1.56 13.07 3.40
N TYR A 56 0.85 12.33 2.56
CA TYR A 56 0.97 12.47 1.11
C TYR A 56 0.61 13.89 0.64
N ASP A 57 -0.52 14.42 1.10
CA ASP A 57 -0.99 15.77 0.72
C ASP A 57 -0.03 16.85 1.22
N ASP A 58 0.49 16.72 2.44
CA ASP A 58 1.49 17.64 2.98
C ASP A 58 2.78 17.64 2.15
N LEU A 59 3.25 16.47 1.71
CA LEU A 59 4.42 16.37 0.83
C LEU A 59 4.18 17.04 -0.52
N ILE A 60 3.03 16.77 -1.15
CA ILE A 60 2.65 17.35 -2.45
C ILE A 60 2.47 18.87 -2.34
N ALA A 61 1.82 19.37 -1.28
CA ALA A 61 1.60 20.80 -1.04
C ALA A 61 2.91 21.58 -0.91
N HIS A 62 3.98 20.93 -0.43
CA HIS A 62 5.32 21.49 -0.33
C HIS A 62 6.19 21.25 -1.59
N GLY A 63 5.58 20.84 -2.70
CA GLY A 63 6.24 20.70 -4.00
C GLY A 63 7.20 19.52 -4.10
N LEU A 64 7.12 18.56 -3.17
CA LEU A 64 7.96 17.37 -3.19
C LEU A 64 7.41 16.34 -4.17
N LYS A 65 8.31 15.69 -4.90
CA LYS A 65 7.94 14.50 -5.68
C LYS A 65 7.78 13.31 -4.75
N VAL A 66 6.70 12.57 -4.90
CA VAL A 66 6.47 11.33 -4.14
C VAL A 66 6.46 10.14 -5.09
N ARG A 67 7.18 9.08 -4.72
CA ARG A 67 7.02 7.72 -5.26
C ARG A 67 6.65 6.78 -4.13
N LEU A 68 6.05 5.64 -4.46
CA LEU A 68 5.66 4.64 -3.46
C LEU A 68 6.54 3.40 -3.57
N VAL A 69 6.73 2.72 -2.44
CA VAL A 69 7.36 1.40 -2.36
C VAL A 69 6.48 0.45 -1.54
N HIS A 70 6.29 -0.76 -2.05
CA HIS A 70 5.71 -1.87 -1.31
C HIS A 70 6.83 -2.80 -0.81
N GLN A 71 6.88 -2.98 0.51
CA GLN A 71 7.73 -3.96 1.16
C GLN A 71 6.98 -4.54 2.37
N GLY A 72 6.49 -5.77 2.23
CA GLY A 72 5.94 -6.53 3.35
C GLY A 72 7.05 -7.15 4.21
N ASN A 73 8.00 -7.82 3.57
CA ASN A 73 9.21 -8.35 4.21
C ASN A 73 10.34 -8.59 3.18
N THR A 74 11.50 -9.04 3.65
CA THR A 74 12.69 -9.26 2.81
C THR A 74 12.59 -10.44 1.84
N LYS A 75 11.54 -11.26 1.93
CA LYS A 75 11.29 -12.45 1.12
C LYS A 75 10.10 -12.33 0.16
N ASP A 76 9.47 -11.15 0.05
CA ASP A 76 8.34 -10.98 -0.87
C ASP A 76 8.69 -11.39 -2.31
N ALA A 77 9.91 -11.09 -2.76
CA ALA A 77 10.43 -11.48 -4.07
C ALA A 77 10.43 -13.00 -4.35
N ASP A 78 10.41 -13.86 -3.31
CA ASP A 78 10.45 -15.32 -3.47
C ASP A 78 9.06 -15.92 -3.73
N SER A 79 8.00 -15.12 -3.58
CA SER A 79 6.61 -15.59 -3.63
C SER A 79 6.07 -15.79 -5.05
N GLY A 80 6.87 -15.47 -6.07
CA GLY A 80 6.51 -15.63 -7.48
C GLY A 80 5.25 -14.85 -7.88
N PHE A 81 4.64 -15.27 -8.98
CA PHE A 81 3.53 -14.56 -9.62
C PHE A 81 2.35 -14.25 -8.68
N HIS A 82 1.85 -15.26 -7.95
CA HIS A 82 0.70 -15.07 -7.07
C HIS A 82 0.98 -14.13 -5.90
N GLY A 83 2.19 -14.17 -5.35
CA GLY A 83 2.57 -13.20 -4.33
C GLY A 83 2.68 -11.78 -4.89
N GLY A 84 3.19 -11.63 -6.12
CA GLY A 84 3.20 -10.36 -6.86
C GLY A 84 1.81 -9.75 -7.01
N VAL A 85 0.86 -10.56 -7.47
CA VAL A 85 -0.56 -10.17 -7.58
C VAL A 85 -1.11 -9.72 -6.22
N SER A 86 -0.85 -10.49 -5.16
CA SER A 86 -1.33 -10.20 -3.81
C SER A 86 -0.80 -8.87 -3.29
N ARG A 87 0.52 -8.65 -3.38
CA ARG A 87 1.15 -7.39 -2.94
C ARG A 87 0.70 -6.20 -3.77
N ALA A 88 0.58 -6.37 -5.09
CA ALA A 88 0.15 -5.30 -5.96
C ALA A 88 -1.30 -4.88 -5.75
N ARG A 89 -2.21 -5.80 -5.43
CA ARG A 89 -3.60 -5.43 -5.05
C ARG A 89 -3.62 -4.58 -3.78
N ARG A 90 -2.83 -4.94 -2.77
CA ARG A 90 -2.73 -4.17 -1.53
C ARG A 90 -2.09 -2.81 -1.76
N ALA A 91 -0.99 -2.76 -2.50
CA ALA A 91 -0.33 -1.52 -2.88
C ALA A 91 -1.25 -0.61 -3.71
N LYS A 92 -2.02 -1.19 -4.64
CA LYS A 92 -3.01 -0.46 -5.45
C LYS A 92 -4.09 0.15 -4.56
N ALA A 93 -4.66 -0.60 -3.63
CA ALA A 93 -5.68 -0.07 -2.73
C ALA A 93 -5.17 1.14 -1.92
N GLY A 94 -3.94 1.05 -1.40
CA GLY A 94 -3.29 2.17 -0.73
C GLY A 94 -3.03 3.34 -1.67
N ALA A 95 -2.51 3.09 -2.87
CA ALA A 95 -2.27 4.13 -3.87
C ALA A 95 -3.56 4.83 -4.31
N ASP A 96 -4.64 4.07 -4.54
CA ASP A 96 -5.96 4.59 -4.90
C ASP A 96 -6.51 5.49 -3.77
N HIS A 97 -6.33 5.10 -2.50
CA HIS A 97 -6.71 5.94 -1.35
C HIS A 97 -5.93 7.26 -1.30
N LEU A 98 -4.66 7.27 -1.72
CA LEU A 98 -3.86 8.48 -1.83
C LEU A 98 -4.19 9.31 -3.08
N GLY A 99 -4.94 8.77 -4.04
CA GLY A 99 -5.09 9.36 -5.38
C GLY A 99 -3.81 9.25 -6.23
N TYR A 100 -2.91 8.32 -5.89
CA TYR A 100 -1.61 8.14 -6.52
C TYR A 100 -1.67 7.23 -7.75
N THR A 101 -1.29 7.77 -8.91
CA THR A 101 -1.27 7.05 -10.20
C THR A 101 0.15 6.71 -10.69
N GLY A 102 1.18 7.07 -9.92
CA GLY A 102 2.57 6.86 -10.29
C GLY A 102 3.07 5.41 -10.15
N VAL A 103 4.39 5.25 -10.24
CA VAL A 103 5.11 3.98 -10.04
C VAL A 103 5.08 3.54 -8.58
N ILE A 104 4.90 2.25 -8.37
CA ILE A 104 5.13 1.59 -7.09
C ILE A 104 6.33 0.66 -7.24
N PHE A 105 7.38 0.89 -6.45
CA PHE A 105 8.52 -0.01 -6.37
C PHE A 105 8.17 -1.25 -5.55
N PHE A 106 8.45 -2.43 -6.10
CA PHE A 106 8.38 -3.69 -5.38
C PHE A 106 9.80 -4.13 -5.04
N THR A 107 9.99 -4.69 -3.85
CA THR A 107 11.33 -4.87 -3.29
C THR A 107 11.85 -6.29 -3.38
N ASN A 108 13.10 -6.43 -3.80
CA ASN A 108 14.00 -7.50 -3.34
C ASN A 108 15.07 -6.87 -2.43
N ASP A 109 14.79 -6.83 -1.13
CA ASP A 109 15.64 -6.17 -0.14
C ASP A 109 16.72 -7.10 0.44
N ARG A 110 17.48 -7.73 -0.45
CA ARG A 110 18.60 -8.62 -0.12
C ARG A 110 19.74 -8.41 -1.10
N THR A 111 20.97 -8.53 -0.62
CA THR A 111 22.19 -8.47 -1.45
C THR A 111 22.30 -9.62 -2.44
N THR A 112 21.57 -10.72 -2.20
CA THR A 112 21.52 -11.89 -3.07
C THR A 112 20.16 -12.01 -3.76
N LEU A 113 20.17 -12.65 -4.93
CA LEU A 113 18.97 -13.02 -5.68
C LEU A 113 18.94 -14.55 -5.78
N PRO A 114 18.33 -15.25 -4.80
CA PRO A 114 18.35 -16.72 -4.76
C PRO A 114 17.66 -17.36 -5.96
N ASP A 115 16.53 -16.78 -6.38
CA ASP A 115 15.76 -17.26 -7.52
C ASP A 115 15.38 -16.08 -8.45
N PRO A 116 16.14 -15.86 -9.53
CA PRO A 116 15.82 -14.85 -10.53
C PRO A 116 14.48 -15.09 -11.23
N ALA A 117 14.03 -16.35 -11.36
CA ALA A 117 12.76 -16.66 -12.01
C ALA A 117 11.57 -16.29 -11.11
N ALA A 118 11.64 -16.60 -9.81
CA ALA A 118 10.65 -16.17 -8.84
C ALA A 118 10.53 -14.63 -8.79
N TRP A 119 11.66 -13.92 -8.82
CA TRP A 119 11.67 -12.46 -8.84
C TRP A 119 11.00 -11.88 -10.09
N ARG A 120 11.31 -12.39 -11.28
CA ARG A 120 10.64 -11.99 -12.53
C ARG A 120 9.15 -12.25 -12.47
N ALA A 121 8.77 -13.46 -12.04
CA ALA A 121 7.37 -13.84 -11.90
C ALA A 121 6.63 -12.93 -10.90
N TYR A 122 7.26 -12.56 -9.80
CA TYR A 122 6.71 -11.63 -8.82
C TYR A 122 6.42 -10.24 -9.42
N LEU A 123 7.36 -9.69 -10.18
CA LEU A 123 7.16 -8.44 -10.91
C LEU A 123 6.05 -8.56 -11.99
N ASP A 124 5.99 -9.67 -12.72
CA ASP A 124 4.92 -9.93 -13.70
C ASP A 124 3.54 -10.04 -13.03
N GLY A 125 3.50 -10.66 -11.86
CA GLY A 125 2.30 -10.72 -11.02
C GLY A 125 1.84 -9.32 -10.64
N ALA A 126 2.76 -8.46 -10.21
CA ALA A 126 2.43 -7.07 -9.93
C ALA A 126 1.96 -6.30 -11.17
N ALA A 127 2.64 -6.50 -12.31
CA ALA A 127 2.30 -5.86 -13.58
C ALA A 127 0.92 -6.28 -14.09
N SER A 128 0.48 -7.51 -13.83
CA SER A 128 -0.88 -7.98 -14.18
C SER A 128 -2.01 -7.22 -13.46
N VAL A 129 -1.70 -6.55 -12.34
CA VAL A 129 -2.67 -5.76 -11.55
C VAL A 129 -2.56 -4.27 -11.86
N LEU A 130 -1.34 -3.76 -11.98
CA LEU A 130 -1.07 -2.32 -12.06
C LEU A 130 -0.83 -1.81 -13.49
N GLY A 131 -0.50 -2.69 -14.43
CA GLY A 131 0.20 -2.33 -15.66
C GLY A 131 1.71 -2.21 -15.42
N ARG A 132 2.53 -2.68 -16.38
CA ARG A 132 4.00 -2.72 -16.23
C ARG A 132 4.61 -1.32 -16.10
N GLU A 133 4.00 -0.32 -16.73
CA GLU A 133 4.38 1.09 -16.66
C GLU A 133 4.24 1.71 -15.26
N ARG A 134 3.54 1.03 -14.35
CA ARG A 134 3.41 1.43 -12.94
C ARG A 134 4.23 0.56 -11.99
N VAL A 135 4.92 -0.46 -12.49
CA VAL A 135 5.77 -1.35 -11.68
C VAL A 135 7.21 -0.89 -11.71
N GLY A 136 7.76 -0.60 -10.53
CA GLY A 136 9.18 -0.38 -10.30
C GLY A 136 9.83 -1.56 -9.59
N ALA A 137 11.12 -1.76 -9.81
CA ALA A 137 11.94 -2.74 -9.13
C ALA A 137 12.92 -2.05 -8.17
N TYR A 138 12.98 -2.52 -6.92
CA TYR A 138 14.01 -2.15 -5.96
C TYR A 138 14.88 -3.36 -5.59
N GLY A 139 16.20 -3.16 -5.51
CA GLY A 139 17.15 -4.17 -5.01
C GLY A 139 18.61 -3.86 -5.34
N PHE A 140 19.46 -4.89 -5.31
CA PHE A 140 20.86 -4.79 -5.73
C PHE A 140 21.03 -5.11 -7.23
N ALA A 141 22.21 -4.82 -7.81
CA ALA A 141 22.47 -4.91 -9.25
C ALA A 141 21.97 -6.21 -9.92
N ASN A 142 22.11 -7.36 -9.26
CA ASN A 142 21.60 -8.65 -9.72
C ASN A 142 20.06 -8.68 -9.86
N ALA A 143 19.32 -8.12 -8.90
CA ALA A 143 17.87 -7.99 -8.93
C ALA A 143 17.41 -7.02 -10.02
N LEU A 144 18.09 -5.89 -10.21
CA LEU A 144 17.73 -4.92 -11.26
C LEU A 144 17.96 -5.52 -12.65
N ASN A 145 19.11 -6.16 -12.87
CA ASN A 145 19.39 -6.85 -14.14
C ASN A 145 18.32 -7.91 -14.46
N ALA A 146 17.87 -8.67 -13.46
CA ALA A 146 16.82 -9.67 -13.64
C ALA A 146 15.42 -9.05 -13.84
N ALA A 147 15.20 -7.80 -13.43
CA ALA A 147 13.92 -7.10 -13.55
C ALA A 147 13.68 -6.45 -14.93
N VAL A 148 14.71 -6.36 -15.78
CA VAL A 148 14.59 -5.78 -17.13
C VAL A 148 13.52 -6.54 -17.92
N GLY A 149 12.55 -5.81 -18.48
CA GLY A 149 11.40 -6.38 -19.20
C GLY A 149 10.17 -6.65 -18.33
N HIS A 150 10.35 -6.69 -17.00
CA HIS A 150 9.31 -6.98 -16.00
C HIS A 150 8.90 -5.75 -15.18
N ALA A 151 9.75 -4.72 -15.13
CA ALA A 151 9.49 -3.42 -14.52
C ALA A 151 9.84 -2.27 -15.48
N SER A 152 9.33 -1.07 -15.19
CA SER A 152 9.54 0.14 -15.98
C SER A 152 10.45 1.18 -15.31
N ALA A 153 10.64 1.08 -14.00
CA ALA A 153 11.53 1.94 -13.21
C ALA A 153 12.40 1.12 -12.27
N PHE A 154 13.63 1.59 -12.02
CA PHE A 154 14.67 0.83 -11.32
C PHE A 154 15.31 1.67 -10.21
N TRP A 155 15.11 1.25 -8.97
CA TRP A 155 15.69 1.86 -7.78
C TRP A 155 16.76 0.93 -7.21
N GLN A 156 18.02 1.26 -7.41
CA GLN A 156 19.14 0.40 -7.04
C GLN A 156 19.73 0.77 -5.68
N ALA A 157 19.91 -0.21 -4.81
CA ALA A 157 20.73 -0.14 -3.61
C ALA A 157 22.15 -0.70 -3.87
N GLY A 158 23.08 -0.34 -2.99
CA GLY A 158 24.43 -0.89 -2.94
C GLY A 158 25.54 0.11 -3.26
N ARG A 159 26.60 -0.36 -3.90
CA ARG A 159 27.78 0.47 -4.22
C ARG A 159 27.53 1.27 -5.50
N GLU A 160 27.95 2.53 -5.50
CA GLU A 160 27.84 3.41 -6.67
C GLU A 160 28.65 2.87 -7.87
N SER A 161 29.76 2.15 -7.62
CA SER A 161 30.55 1.46 -8.64
C SER A 161 29.81 0.33 -9.36
N ASP A 162 28.73 -0.19 -8.77
CA ASP A 162 28.00 -1.36 -9.25
C ASP A 162 26.68 -0.94 -9.93
N LEU A 163 26.49 0.37 -10.17
CA LEU A 163 25.30 0.90 -10.84
C LEU A 163 25.13 0.29 -12.23
N VAL A 164 23.95 -0.26 -12.49
CA VAL A 164 23.60 -0.79 -13.80
C VAL A 164 23.03 0.32 -14.70
N PRO A 165 23.19 0.23 -16.05
CA PRO A 165 22.83 1.33 -16.95
C PRO A 165 21.36 1.74 -16.93
N HIS A 166 20.46 0.86 -16.50
CA HIS A 166 19.02 1.11 -16.47
C HIS A 166 18.52 1.71 -15.15
N THR A 167 19.38 1.95 -14.18
CA THR A 167 19.00 2.57 -12.90
C THR A 167 18.39 3.96 -13.11
N ASN A 168 17.26 4.23 -12.44
CA ASN A 168 16.60 5.53 -12.38
C ASN A 168 17.01 6.29 -11.12
N VAL A 169 17.02 5.59 -9.98
CA VAL A 169 17.32 6.14 -8.66
C VAL A 169 18.35 5.23 -7.98
N TYR A 170 19.35 5.83 -7.34
CA TYR A 170 20.37 5.13 -6.58
C TYR A 170 20.22 5.43 -5.08
N GLN A 171 19.95 4.41 -4.26
CA GLN A 171 20.04 4.53 -2.81
C GLN A 171 21.52 4.46 -2.39
N TRP A 172 22.00 5.48 -1.72
CA TRP A 172 23.37 5.55 -1.23
C TRP A 172 23.51 4.87 0.13
N ASN A 173 24.15 3.70 0.16
CA ASN A 173 24.26 2.88 1.38
C ASN A 173 25.52 3.14 2.22
N ASN A 174 26.35 4.15 1.92
CA ASN A 174 27.56 4.44 2.71
C ASN A 174 27.30 5.38 3.90
N GLY A 175 26.03 5.69 4.20
CA GLY A 175 25.69 6.59 5.29
C GLY A 175 24.20 6.78 5.47
N ARG A 176 23.86 7.78 6.28
CA ARG A 176 22.50 8.22 6.57
C ARG A 176 22.45 9.74 6.52
N VAL A 177 21.27 10.27 6.20
CA VAL A 177 20.97 11.70 6.35
C VAL A 177 19.85 11.86 7.38
N TYR A 178 19.80 13.02 8.03
CA TYR A 178 18.82 13.27 9.08
C TYR A 178 18.01 14.53 8.75
N ILE A 179 16.69 14.40 8.77
CA ILE A 179 15.76 15.53 8.60
C ILE A 179 14.91 15.60 9.86
N SER A 180 15.00 16.72 10.59
CA SER A 180 14.30 16.93 11.86
C SER A 180 14.52 15.77 12.87
N GLY A 181 15.75 15.27 12.95
CA GLY A 181 16.14 14.14 13.81
C GLY A 181 15.68 12.76 13.34
N THR A 182 15.02 12.65 12.18
CA THR A 182 14.60 11.36 11.61
C THR A 182 15.66 10.83 10.66
N GLU A 183 16.13 9.61 10.91
CA GLU A 183 17.05 8.91 10.01
C GLU A 183 16.39 8.58 8.68
N CYS A 184 17.09 8.90 7.59
CA CYS A 184 16.67 8.66 6.23
C CYS A 184 17.80 8.02 5.41
N ASP A 185 17.42 7.17 4.47
CA ASP A 185 18.29 6.74 3.38
C ASP A 185 18.30 7.81 2.28
N LEU A 186 19.49 8.14 1.77
CA LEU A 186 19.67 9.13 0.71
C LEU A 186 19.51 8.46 -0.65
N ASN A 187 18.65 9.03 -1.50
CA ASN A 187 18.39 8.57 -2.85
C ASN A 187 18.83 9.62 -3.87
N LYS A 188 19.76 9.27 -4.74
CA LYS A 188 20.25 10.13 -5.83
C LYS A 188 19.50 9.79 -7.12
N VAL A 189 18.79 10.75 -7.69
CA VAL A 189 18.03 10.55 -8.93
C VAL A 189 18.96 10.73 -10.12
N ILE A 190 19.12 9.68 -10.91
CA ILE A 190 19.89 9.70 -12.17
C ILE A 190 18.99 10.18 -13.30
N ARG A 191 17.76 9.64 -13.33
CA ARG A 191 16.71 10.02 -14.28
C ARG A 191 15.36 9.73 -13.65
N ASP A 192 14.53 10.75 -13.54
CA ASP A 192 13.15 10.56 -13.08
C ASP A 192 12.36 9.73 -14.10
N TYR A 193 11.32 9.06 -13.62
CA TYR A 193 10.41 8.28 -14.41
C TYR A 193 9.00 8.84 -14.25
N VAL A 194 8.36 9.16 -15.38
CA VAL A 194 6.94 9.54 -15.45
C VAL A 194 6.20 8.38 -16.13
N PRO A 195 5.23 7.72 -15.47
CA PRO A 195 4.41 6.73 -16.14
C PRO A 195 3.73 7.36 -17.36
N GLY A 196 3.88 6.75 -18.55
CA GLY A 196 3.23 7.21 -19.78
C GLY A 196 4.01 8.22 -20.64
N GLY A 197 5.25 8.59 -20.28
CA GLY A 197 6.07 9.52 -21.04
C GLY A 197 6.10 10.94 -20.46
N SER A 198 7.22 11.63 -20.64
CA SER A 198 7.51 12.96 -20.07
C SER A 198 6.47 14.02 -20.43
N SER A 199 5.72 14.49 -19.43
CA SER A 199 5.31 15.91 -19.32
C SER A 199 4.85 16.21 -17.91
N ALA A 200 5.24 17.37 -17.39
CA ALA A 200 4.94 17.87 -16.06
C ALA A 200 3.43 17.90 -15.74
N PRO A 201 3.00 17.78 -14.48
CA PRO A 201 1.60 17.96 -14.12
C PRO A 201 1.21 19.44 -14.24
N SER A 202 0.13 19.71 -14.98
CA SER A 202 -0.65 20.94 -14.89
C SER A 202 -1.28 21.05 -13.49
N THR A 203 -1.24 22.27 -12.93
CA THR A 203 -1.83 22.68 -11.66
C THR A 203 -3.25 22.12 -11.46
N PRO A 204 -3.56 21.44 -10.35
CA PRO A 204 -4.94 21.05 -10.05
C PRO A 204 -5.73 22.26 -9.53
N THR A 205 -6.88 22.49 -10.15
CA THR A 205 -7.94 23.35 -9.63
C THR A 205 -8.52 22.76 -8.35
N THR A 206 -8.46 23.54 -7.27
CA THR A 206 -9.06 23.24 -5.96
C THR A 206 -10.58 23.07 -6.09
N THR A 207 -11.08 21.91 -5.67
CA THR A 207 -12.49 21.77 -5.25
C THR A 207 -12.45 21.37 -3.78
N GLN A 208 -13.04 22.20 -2.92
CA GLN A 208 -13.23 21.92 -1.50
C GLN A 208 -14.34 20.87 -1.36
N GLU A 209 -14.08 19.77 -0.65
CA GLU A 209 -15.12 18.98 0.00
C GLU A 209 -14.63 18.51 1.38
N ASP A 210 -15.31 19.07 2.39
CA ASP A 210 -15.68 18.64 3.73
C ASP A 210 -14.85 17.59 4.49
N GLU A 211 -14.38 18.03 5.66
CA GLU A 211 -13.82 17.25 6.75
C GLU A 211 -14.91 16.39 7.40
N ASP A 212 -14.80 15.07 7.31
CA ASP A 212 -15.61 14.14 8.10
C ASP A 212 -14.70 13.14 8.84
N ASP A 213 -14.95 13.03 10.15
CA ASP A 213 -14.15 12.31 11.14
C ASP A 213 -13.74 10.87 10.77
N GLU A 214 -12.43 10.64 10.83
CA GLU A 214 -11.71 9.42 10.42
C GLU A 214 -11.92 8.25 11.40
N VAL A 215 -12.99 7.47 11.21
CA VAL A 215 -13.14 6.15 11.86
C VAL A 215 -12.53 5.04 10.97
N SER A 216 -11.23 4.76 11.19
CA SER A 216 -10.49 3.52 10.89
C SER A 216 -10.80 2.77 9.57
N TYR A 217 -10.12 3.16 8.50
CA TYR A 217 -10.16 2.53 7.17
C TYR A 217 -8.94 1.66 6.83
N TYR A 218 -8.72 0.54 7.54
CA TYR A 218 -7.68 -0.41 7.15
C TYR A 218 -8.24 -1.79 6.81
N PRO A 219 -7.77 -2.43 5.71
CA PRO A 219 -8.08 -3.82 5.43
C PRO A 219 -7.65 -4.69 6.60
N LYS A 220 -8.62 -5.38 7.20
CA LYS A 220 -8.35 -6.36 8.24
C LYS A 220 -7.96 -7.66 7.58
N GLU A 221 -6.74 -8.12 7.87
CA GLU A 221 -6.31 -9.47 7.53
C GLU A 221 -7.04 -10.47 8.45
N LEU A 222 -7.79 -11.38 7.84
CA LEU A 222 -8.38 -12.51 8.53
C LEU A 222 -7.44 -13.71 8.36
N PRO A 223 -7.05 -14.38 9.47
CA PRO A 223 -6.10 -15.47 9.42
C PRO A 223 -6.65 -16.66 8.63
N VAL A 224 -5.76 -17.45 8.02
CA VAL A 224 -6.11 -18.74 7.41
C VAL A 224 -6.81 -19.60 8.45
N SER A 225 -7.97 -20.16 8.10
CA SER A 225 -8.64 -21.12 8.97
C SER A 225 -9.36 -22.17 8.15
N MET A 226 -8.89 -23.42 8.25
CA MET A 226 -9.55 -24.58 7.63
C MET A 226 -10.84 -24.96 8.37
N ASN A 227 -11.06 -24.37 9.56
CA ASN A 227 -12.30 -24.48 10.33
C ASN A 227 -13.05 -23.14 10.27
N GLU A 228 -14.35 -23.19 10.47
CA GLU A 228 -15.17 -21.99 10.45
C GLU A 228 -14.80 -21.05 11.63
N SER A 229 -14.28 -19.87 11.30
CA SER A 229 -13.83 -18.85 12.25
C SER A 229 -14.63 -17.56 12.07
N GLY A 230 -14.65 -16.71 13.09
CA GLY A 230 -15.38 -15.46 13.00
C GLY A 230 -14.83 -14.31 13.83
N VAL A 231 -15.13 -13.08 13.40
CA VAL A 231 -14.77 -11.86 14.12
C VAL A 231 -15.89 -10.83 13.99
N THR A 232 -16.18 -10.15 15.10
CA THR A 232 -17.09 -9.01 15.10
C THR A 232 -16.28 -7.72 15.03
N LEU A 233 -16.63 -6.83 14.11
CA LEU A 233 -16.14 -5.46 14.09
C LEU A 233 -17.23 -4.53 14.61
N PRO A 234 -16.93 -3.65 15.59
CA PRO A 234 -17.83 -2.54 15.90
C PRO A 234 -17.97 -1.64 14.67
N TRP A 235 -19.17 -1.12 14.44
CA TRP A 235 -19.50 -0.19 13.37
C TRP A 235 -20.32 0.98 13.93
N ASP A 236 -20.19 2.15 13.33
CA ASP A 236 -20.67 3.41 13.87
C ASP A 236 -22.15 3.72 13.55
N GLY A 237 -22.85 2.83 12.85
CA GLY A 237 -24.23 3.07 12.44
C GLY A 237 -24.37 3.64 11.03
N ARG A 238 -23.29 4.06 10.36
CA ARG A 238 -23.40 4.68 9.03
C ARG A 238 -23.67 3.64 7.94
N ALA A 239 -24.24 4.08 6.83
CA ALA A 239 -24.26 3.25 5.63
C ALA A 239 -22.83 3.05 5.13
N ALA A 240 -22.55 1.89 4.54
CA ALA A 240 -21.20 1.55 4.10
C ALA A 240 -21.20 0.61 2.89
N VAL A 241 -20.04 0.47 2.26
CA VAL A 241 -19.72 -0.58 1.30
C VAL A 241 -18.68 -1.48 1.93
N LEU A 242 -19.03 -2.74 2.13
CA LEU A 242 -18.08 -3.80 2.42
C LEU A 242 -17.43 -4.28 1.13
N ASN A 243 -16.11 -4.23 1.07
CA ASN A 243 -15.34 -4.79 -0.03
C ASN A 243 -14.75 -6.13 0.42
N VAL A 244 -14.99 -7.18 -0.37
CA VAL A 244 -14.44 -8.51 -0.16
C VAL A 244 -13.57 -8.89 -1.36
N ALA A 245 -12.30 -9.20 -1.12
CA ALA A 245 -11.31 -9.44 -2.18
C ALA A 245 -11.18 -10.92 -2.61
N SER A 246 -12.03 -11.82 -2.08
CA SER A 246 -11.82 -13.27 -2.13
C SER A 246 -13.11 -14.08 -2.13
N THR A 247 -13.08 -15.29 -2.69
CA THR A 247 -14.16 -16.28 -2.63
C THR A 247 -14.22 -17.03 -1.29
N GLY A 248 -15.36 -17.62 -0.94
CA GLY A 248 -15.50 -18.55 0.21
C GLY A 248 -15.66 -17.90 1.60
N THR A 249 -16.19 -16.68 1.66
CA THR A 249 -16.43 -15.94 2.92
C THR A 249 -17.93 -15.75 3.13
N VAL A 250 -18.46 -16.00 4.32
CA VAL A 250 -19.86 -15.65 4.63
C VAL A 250 -19.87 -14.44 5.56
N VAL A 251 -20.37 -13.31 5.08
CA VAL A 251 -20.47 -12.09 5.88
C VAL A 251 -21.88 -11.96 6.43
N PHE A 252 -22.00 -11.71 7.72
CA PHE A 252 -23.27 -11.38 8.35
C PHE A 252 -23.25 -9.91 8.77
N VAL A 253 -24.22 -9.14 8.29
CA VAL A 253 -24.40 -7.73 8.65
C VAL A 253 -25.70 -7.64 9.45
N GLY A 254 -25.67 -7.08 10.66
CA GLY A 254 -26.82 -7.10 11.55
C GLY A 254 -26.92 -5.89 12.48
N LYS A 255 -28.16 -5.53 12.83
CA LYS A 255 -28.47 -4.51 13.84
C LYS A 255 -28.20 -5.02 15.26
N PRO A 256 -27.94 -4.14 16.24
CA PRO A 256 -27.49 -4.54 17.58
C PRO A 256 -28.47 -5.46 18.33
N LEU A 257 -29.77 -5.39 18.02
CA LEU A 257 -30.82 -6.17 18.68
C LEU A 257 -31.01 -7.59 18.12
N ASN A 258 -30.29 -7.96 17.06
CA ASN A 258 -30.52 -9.22 16.33
C ASN A 258 -29.64 -10.38 16.83
N TRP A 259 -28.92 -10.21 17.94
CA TRP A 259 -27.88 -11.14 18.37
C TRP A 259 -28.13 -11.63 19.78
N GLY A 260 -28.47 -12.92 19.92
CA GLY A 260 -28.51 -13.57 21.22
C GLY A 260 -27.14 -13.56 21.92
N PRO A 261 -27.10 -13.70 23.26
CA PRO A 261 -25.90 -13.50 24.08
C PRO A 261 -24.74 -14.48 23.83
N ARG A 262 -24.90 -15.45 22.93
CA ARG A 262 -23.90 -16.49 22.61
C ARG A 262 -23.30 -16.39 21.20
N GLY A 263 -23.55 -15.33 20.43
CA GLY A 263 -22.95 -15.17 19.09
C GLY A 263 -23.30 -16.31 18.13
N GLY A 264 -24.47 -16.93 18.32
CA GLY A 264 -24.92 -18.09 17.57
C GLY A 264 -25.12 -17.78 16.10
N THR A 265 -24.72 -18.73 15.26
CA THR A 265 -24.97 -18.81 13.83
C THR A 265 -26.46 -18.62 13.53
N GLY A 266 -26.85 -17.43 13.09
CA GLY A 266 -28.08 -17.19 12.33
C GLY A 266 -29.32 -17.92 12.84
N GLY A 267 -29.71 -17.67 14.08
CA GLY A 267 -31.06 -17.94 14.56
C GLY A 267 -31.57 -16.65 15.17
N GLY A 268 -32.17 -15.77 14.36
CA GLY A 268 -32.90 -14.64 14.90
C GLY A 268 -33.96 -15.14 15.86
N ASP A 269 -34.27 -14.36 16.89
CA ASP A 269 -35.43 -14.61 17.72
C ASP A 269 -36.68 -14.56 16.83
N THR A 270 -37.20 -15.73 16.45
CA THR A 270 -38.37 -15.86 15.57
C THR A 270 -39.66 -15.35 16.24
N THR A 271 -39.60 -14.94 17.50
CA THR A 271 -40.74 -14.40 18.24
C THR A 271 -40.94 -12.89 18.01
N VAL A 272 -40.02 -12.22 17.30
CA VAL A 272 -40.17 -10.79 16.94
C VAL A 272 -40.38 -10.65 15.42
N PRO A 273 -41.63 -10.49 14.95
CA PRO A 273 -41.91 -10.30 13.53
C PRO A 273 -41.23 -9.04 12.99
N GLY A 274 -40.47 -9.17 11.88
CA GLY A 274 -39.88 -8.04 11.15
C GLY A 274 -38.38 -7.76 11.38
N VAL A 275 -37.70 -8.60 12.18
CA VAL A 275 -36.29 -8.37 12.58
C VAL A 275 -35.37 -9.45 11.99
N ASN A 276 -35.26 -9.51 10.66
CA ASN A 276 -34.29 -10.41 10.01
C ASN A 276 -32.94 -9.71 9.84
N PRO A 277 -31.81 -10.27 10.32
CA PRO A 277 -30.50 -9.82 9.87
C PRO A 277 -30.40 -10.05 8.36
N SER A 278 -29.92 -9.04 7.63
CA SER A 278 -29.62 -9.19 6.21
C SER A 278 -28.42 -10.12 6.07
N ARG A 279 -28.68 -11.43 5.92
CA ARG A 279 -27.65 -12.40 5.54
C ARG A 279 -27.23 -12.06 4.11
N VAL A 280 -26.02 -11.55 3.95
CA VAL A 280 -25.41 -11.37 2.64
C VAL A 280 -24.42 -12.52 2.47
N GLU A 281 -24.83 -13.58 1.79
CA GLU A 281 -23.87 -14.64 1.44
C GLU A 281 -22.90 -14.11 0.38
N VAL A 282 -21.68 -13.80 0.82
CA VAL A 282 -20.62 -13.24 -0.02
C VAL A 282 -19.76 -14.37 -0.61
N ASN A 283 -20.33 -15.19 -1.47
CA ASN A 283 -19.56 -16.29 -2.08
C ASN A 283 -18.57 -15.82 -3.17
N GLN A 284 -18.56 -14.53 -3.52
CA GLN A 284 -17.72 -13.96 -4.56
C GLN A 284 -17.04 -12.65 -4.10
N PRO A 285 -15.88 -12.29 -4.67
CA PRO A 285 -15.31 -10.97 -4.47
C PRO A 285 -16.28 -9.88 -4.97
N GLY A 286 -16.38 -8.77 -4.25
CA GLY A 286 -17.30 -7.72 -4.64
C GLY A 286 -17.53 -6.64 -3.59
N GLN A 287 -18.42 -5.72 -3.93
CA GLN A 287 -18.91 -4.65 -3.08
C GLN A 287 -20.31 -4.98 -2.57
N TYR A 288 -20.50 -4.85 -1.26
CA TYR A 288 -21.75 -5.19 -0.59
C TYR A 288 -22.21 -4.03 0.27
N HIS A 289 -23.44 -3.57 0.03
CA HIS A 289 -23.99 -2.45 0.77
C HIS A 289 -24.38 -2.86 2.19
N ILE A 290 -23.88 -2.11 3.16
CA ILE A 290 -24.23 -2.15 4.57
C ILE A 290 -25.24 -1.02 4.80
N PRO A 291 -26.46 -1.34 5.26
CA PRO A 291 -27.47 -0.32 5.50
C PRO A 291 -27.13 0.51 6.75
N ALA A 292 -27.57 1.76 6.75
CA ALA A 292 -27.54 2.61 7.94
C ALA A 292 -28.27 1.96 9.13
N GLY A 293 -27.83 2.28 10.34
CA GLY A 293 -28.24 1.67 11.60
C GLY A 293 -27.55 0.35 11.93
N THR A 294 -26.59 -0.09 11.12
CA THR A 294 -25.73 -1.25 11.43
C THR A 294 -24.71 -0.85 12.48
N THR A 295 -24.64 -1.52 13.62
CA THR A 295 -23.62 -1.18 14.64
C THR A 295 -22.54 -2.25 14.80
N ARG A 296 -22.70 -3.38 14.10
CA ARG A 296 -21.76 -4.51 14.11
C ARG A 296 -21.74 -5.20 12.75
N ILE A 297 -20.55 -5.60 12.34
CA ILE A 297 -20.32 -6.43 11.15
C ILE A 297 -19.64 -7.71 11.61
N TYR A 298 -20.25 -8.86 11.33
CA TYR A 298 -19.71 -10.16 11.68
C TYR A 298 -19.16 -10.85 10.44
N TYR A 299 -17.89 -11.19 10.48
CA TYR A 299 -17.22 -11.97 9.45
C TYR A 299 -17.19 -13.41 9.88
N ARG A 300 -17.63 -14.33 9.01
CA ARG A 300 -17.43 -15.75 9.16
C ARG A 300 -16.65 -16.25 7.95
N TRP A 301 -15.57 -16.98 8.16
CA TRP A 301 -14.75 -17.48 7.05
C TRP A 301 -14.25 -18.89 7.32
N SER A 302 -14.06 -19.62 6.23
CA SER A 302 -13.31 -20.87 6.20
C SER A 302 -12.50 -20.85 4.91
N CYS A 303 -11.17 -20.87 5.00
CA CYS A 303 -10.31 -20.68 3.86
C CYS A 303 -8.91 -21.25 4.04
N ALA A 304 -8.30 -21.60 2.91
CA ALA A 304 -6.93 -22.11 2.84
C ALA A 304 -5.85 -21.02 2.65
N THR A 305 -6.25 -19.76 2.45
CA THR A 305 -5.36 -18.60 2.21
C THR A 305 -5.75 -17.40 3.07
N PRO A 306 -4.90 -16.40 3.33
CA PRO A 306 -5.28 -15.19 4.07
C PRO A 306 -6.34 -14.35 3.33
N HIS A 307 -7.25 -13.70 4.06
CA HIS A 307 -8.36 -12.90 3.49
C HIS A 307 -8.29 -11.45 3.95
N PHE A 308 -8.84 -10.55 3.14
CA PHE A 308 -8.89 -9.12 3.46
C PHE A 308 -10.31 -8.61 3.27
N VAL A 309 -10.77 -7.88 4.28
CA VAL A 309 -12.06 -7.19 4.28
C VAL A 309 -11.84 -5.76 4.74
N TRP A 310 -12.50 -4.81 4.07
CA TRP A 310 -12.54 -3.43 4.52
C TRP A 310 -13.91 -2.82 4.25
N VAL A 311 -14.32 -1.96 5.17
CA VAL A 311 -15.60 -1.26 5.12
C VAL A 311 -15.31 0.17 4.75
N LYS A 312 -16.01 0.71 3.75
CA LYS A 312 -15.94 2.10 3.31
C LYS A 312 -17.26 2.77 3.67
N ALA A 313 -17.34 3.80 4.52
CA ALA A 313 -18.61 4.51 4.71
C ALA A 313 -19.04 5.14 3.37
N THR A 314 -20.34 5.17 3.13
CA THR A 314 -20.97 5.81 1.96
C THR A 314 -21.50 7.17 2.32
#